data_AF-A0A1A5NYF9-F1
#
_entry.id   AF-A0A1A5NYF9-F1
#
_cell.length_a   1.000
_cell.length_b   1.000
_cell.length_c   1.000
_cell.angle_alpha   90.00
_cell.angle_beta   90.00
_cell.angle_gamma   90.00
#
_symmetry.space_group_name_H-M   'P 1'
#
loop_
_entity.id
_entity.type
_entity.pdbx_description
1 polymer ?
#
loop_
_entity_poly.entity_id
_entity_poly.type
_entity_poly.pdbx_seq_one_letter_code
_entity_poly.pdbx_strand_id
1 'polypeptide(L)'
;MARLRLGRSTAYDLIRSRRLVSITVGRNRHFYPIRERLGLEVRFHDLRHTCVTLLLGLGIPPHIVRDIVGHSALGVTMNIYAHADMTEKRAALDRLGSLLTAE
;
A
#
# COMPACT_ATOMS: atom_id res chain seq x y z
N MET A 1 17.83 25.16 13.61
CA MET A 1 16.51 24.81 13.04
C MET A 1 16.64 24.70 11.52
N ALA A 2 16.95 23.51 11.00
CA ALA A 2 17.18 23.32 9.57
C ALA A 2 15.85 23.18 8.80
N ARG A 3 15.65 24.07 7.84
CA ARG A 3 14.52 24.14 6.90
C ARG A 3 14.41 22.82 6.13
N LEU A 4 13.35 22.04 6.35
CA LEU A 4 13.05 20.88 5.50
C LEU A 4 12.75 21.39 4.08
N ARG A 5 13.62 21.04 3.13
CA ARG A 5 13.34 21.19 1.70
C ARG A 5 12.21 20.21 1.36
N LEU A 6 11.01 20.76 1.17
CA LEU A 6 9.78 20.05 0.85
C LEU A 6 9.91 19.39 -0.54
N GLY A 7 10.37 18.14 -0.56
CA GLY A 7 10.34 17.23 -1.70
C GLY A 7 9.16 16.25 -1.58
N ARG A 8 8.67 15.78 -2.73
CA ARG A 8 7.37 15.13 -3.04
C ARG A 8 6.87 13.91 -2.23
N SER A 9 7.40 13.58 -1.06
CA SER A 9 6.73 12.62 -0.17
C SER A 9 7.14 12.79 1.29
N THR A 10 6.54 13.75 1.98
CA THR A 10 6.66 13.95 3.43
C THR A 10 6.49 12.64 4.21
N ALA A 11 5.60 11.76 3.76
CA ALA A 11 5.39 10.44 4.36
C ALA A 11 6.65 9.54 4.29
N TYR A 12 7.37 9.53 3.17
CA TYR A 12 8.56 8.69 3.00
C TYR A 12 9.72 9.18 3.89
N ASP A 13 9.91 10.50 3.95
CA ASP A 13 10.93 11.12 4.81
C ASP A 13 10.60 10.91 6.31
N LEU A 14 9.33 10.91 6.69
CA LEU A 14 8.89 10.66 8.06
C LEU A 14 9.03 9.18 8.49
N ILE A 15 8.83 8.24 7.56
CA ILE A 15 9.07 6.80 7.78
C ILE A 15 10.58 6.53 7.94
N ARG A 16 11.41 7.12 7.06
CA ARG A 16 12.87 6.92 7.08
C ARG A 16 13.55 7.57 8.28
N SER A 17 13.06 8.73 8.72
CA SER A 17 13.59 9.46 9.89
C SER A 17 13.16 8.87 11.24
N ARG A 18 12.47 7.71 11.25
CA ARG A 18 11.91 7.06 12.45
C ARG A 18 10.95 7.96 13.26
N ARG A 19 10.50 9.08 12.69
CA ARG A 19 9.54 10.00 13.33
C ARG A 19 8.10 9.49 13.26
N LEU A 20 7.78 8.59 12.33
CA LEU A 20 6.54 7.80 12.35
C LEU A 20 6.77 6.45 13.03
N VAL A 21 6.76 6.47 14.36
CA VAL A 21 6.90 5.28 15.21
C VAL A 21 5.79 4.24 14.94
N SER A 22 4.60 4.71 14.53
CA SER A 22 3.39 3.87 14.35
C SER A 22 3.56 2.71 13.37
N ILE A 23 4.07 2.94 12.15
CA ILE A 23 4.17 1.87 11.12
C ILE A 23 5.27 0.86 11.48
N THR A 24 6.39 1.31 12.04
CA THR A 24 7.49 0.43 12.45
C THR A 24 7.09 -0.43 13.64
N VAL A 25 6.37 0.16 14.61
CA VAL A 25 5.82 -0.57 15.77
C VAL A 25 4.78 -1.58 15.30
N GLY A 26 3.85 -1.21 14.39
CA GLY A 26 2.84 -2.13 13.88
C GLY A 26 3.42 -3.37 13.20
N ARG A 27 4.43 -3.19 12.33
CA ARG A 27 5.13 -4.31 11.67
C ARG A 27 5.83 -5.24 12.66
N ASN A 28 6.55 -4.69 13.63
CA ASN A 28 7.29 -5.50 14.60
C ASN A 28 6.39 -6.16 15.65
N ARG A 29 5.27 -5.52 16.01
CA ARG A 29 4.37 -5.99 17.06
C ARG A 29 3.35 -7.02 16.56
N HIS A 30 2.92 -6.92 15.31
CA HIS A 30 1.84 -7.77 14.78
C HIS A 30 2.32 -8.68 13.65
N PHE A 31 2.96 -8.13 12.62
CA PHE A 31 3.29 -8.90 11.42
C PHE A 31 4.35 -9.98 11.67
N TYR A 32 5.52 -9.63 12.22
CA TYR A 32 6.59 -10.62 12.42
C TYR A 32 6.23 -11.74 13.40
N PRO A 33 5.58 -11.48 14.56
CA PRO A 33 5.14 -12.55 15.45
C PRO A 33 4.12 -13.50 14.81
N ILE A 34 3.15 -12.98 14.03
CA ILE A 34 2.18 -13.81 13.32
C ILE A 34 2.88 -14.65 12.25
N ARG A 35 3.79 -14.04 11.49
CA ARG A 35 4.58 -14.72 10.46
C ARG A 35 5.39 -15.88 11.05
N GLU A 36 6.08 -15.66 12.16
CA GLU A 36 6.86 -16.68 12.86
C GLU A 36 5.97 -17.80 13.40
N ARG A 37 4.84 -17.45 14.04
CA ARG A 37 3.88 -18.42 14.56
C ARG A 37 3.29 -19.32 13.45
N LEU A 38 3.09 -18.78 12.26
CA LEU A 38 2.56 -19.51 11.11
C LEU A 38 3.66 -20.16 10.24
N GLY A 39 4.94 -19.97 10.58
CA GLY A 39 6.06 -20.52 9.81
C GLY A 39 6.17 -19.98 8.37
N LEU A 40 5.69 -18.77 8.11
CA LEU A 40 5.61 -18.22 6.75
C LEU A 40 6.88 -17.44 6.37
N GLU A 41 7.43 -17.69 5.18
CA GLU A 41 8.55 -16.91 4.63
C GLU A 41 8.06 -15.74 3.76
N VAL A 42 7.32 -14.81 4.38
CA VAL A 42 6.81 -13.61 3.70
C VAL A 42 7.44 -12.33 4.23
N ARG A 43 7.72 -11.38 3.33
CA ARG A 43 8.17 -10.02 3.69
C ARG A 43 6.97 -9.09 3.79
N PHE A 44 7.10 -8.03 4.58
CA PHE A 44 6.02 -7.06 4.74
C PHE A 44 5.61 -6.39 3.41
N HIS A 45 6.56 -6.19 2.50
CA HIS A 45 6.27 -5.61 1.18
C HIS A 45 5.53 -6.58 0.25
N ASP A 46 5.59 -7.89 0.52
CA ASP A 46 4.89 -8.88 -0.29
C ASP A 46 3.37 -8.72 -0.13
N LEU A 47 2.88 -8.28 1.04
CA LEU A 47 1.46 -7.92 1.23
C LEU A 47 0.98 -6.84 0.24
N ARG A 48 1.85 -5.88 -0.07
CA ARG A 48 1.55 -4.83 -1.05
C ARG A 48 1.53 -5.39 -2.47
N HIS A 49 2.45 -6.29 -2.81
CA HIS A 49 2.44 -6.97 -4.11
C HIS A 49 1.21 -7.87 -4.28
N THR A 50 0.82 -8.59 -3.23
CA THR A 50 -0.41 -9.38 -3.21
C THR A 50 -1.63 -8.50 -3.42
N CYS A 51 -1.73 -7.37 -2.71
CA CYS A 51 -2.83 -6.41 -2.90
C CYS A 51 -2.93 -5.90 -4.35
N VAL A 52 -1.80 -5.52 -4.97
CA VAL A 52 -1.78 -5.13 -6.39
C VAL A 52 -2.27 -6.27 -7.29
N THR A 53 -1.74 -7.47 -7.07
CA THR A 53 -2.06 -8.66 -7.89
C THR A 53 -3.55 -8.99 -7.80
N LEU A 54 -4.13 -8.96 -6.60
CA LEU A 54 -5.55 -9.23 -6.38
C LEU A 54 -6.45 -8.16 -7.02
N LEU A 55 -6.13 -6.88 -6.86
CA LEU A 55 -6.91 -5.80 -7.47
C LEU A 55 -6.87 -5.87 -9.01
N LEU A 56 -5.71 -6.19 -9.59
CA LEU A 56 -5.59 -6.42 -11.03
C LEU A 56 -6.36 -7.67 -11.48
N GLY A 57 -6.33 -8.74 -10.70
CA GLY A 57 -7.11 -9.96 -10.94
C GLY A 57 -8.62 -9.73 -10.90
N LEU A 58 -9.09 -8.77 -10.09
CA LEU A 58 -10.48 -8.31 -10.06
C LEU A 58 -10.84 -7.39 -11.25
N GLY A 59 -9.91 -7.13 -12.17
CA GLY A 59 -10.10 -6.25 -13.31
C GLY A 59 -10.18 -4.77 -12.93
N ILE A 60 -9.65 -4.37 -11.77
CA ILE A 60 -9.59 -2.95 -11.40
C ILE A 60 -8.57 -2.24 -12.30
N PRO A 61 -8.93 -1.09 -12.91
CA PRO A 61 -8.04 -0.36 -13.78
C PRO A 61 -6.70 0.01 -13.11
N PRO A 62 -5.56 -0.12 -13.80
CA PRO A 62 -4.23 0.11 -13.22
C PRO A 62 -4.03 1.50 -12.60
N HIS A 63 -4.67 2.54 -13.13
CA HIS A 63 -4.59 3.90 -12.58
C HIS A 63 -5.26 4.01 -11.20
N ILE A 64 -6.37 3.31 -10.98
CA ILE A 64 -7.05 3.21 -9.68
C ILE A 64 -6.20 2.41 -8.69
N VAL A 65 -5.67 1.25 -9.13
CA VAL A 65 -4.78 0.42 -8.30
C VAL A 65 -3.58 1.22 -7.84
N ARG A 66 -2.96 1.97 -8.76
CA ARG A 66 -1.83 2.87 -8.46
C ARG A 66 -2.19 3.92 -7.41
N ASP A 67 -3.36 4.54 -7.51
CA ASP A 67 -3.80 5.55 -6.55
C ASP A 67 -4.15 4.93 -5.18
N ILE A 68 -4.65 3.69 -5.14
CA ILE A 68 -4.92 2.95 -3.89
C ILE A 68 -3.62 2.60 -3.18
N VAL A 69 -2.65 2.01 -3.89
CA VAL A 69 -1.39 1.59 -3.26
C VAL A 69 -0.49 2.80 -3.03
N GLY A 70 -0.49 3.79 -3.91
CA GLY A 70 0.38 4.98 -3.88
C GLY A 70 1.56 4.89 -4.85
N HIS A 71 2.02 6.06 -5.30
CA HIS A 71 2.89 6.29 -6.47
C HIS A 71 4.24 5.55 -6.50
N SER A 72 4.73 4.97 -5.39
CA SER A 72 6.03 4.30 -5.33
C SER A 72 6.05 2.86 -5.84
N ALA A 73 4.89 2.25 -6.13
CA ALA A 73 4.81 0.82 -6.45
C ALA A 73 4.82 0.47 -7.95
N LEU A 74 4.53 1.44 -8.82
CA LEU A 74 4.40 1.18 -10.26
C LEU A 74 5.33 2.13 -11.01
N GLY A 75 6.49 1.63 -11.42
CA GLY A 75 7.46 2.33 -12.27
C GLY A 75 6.97 2.59 -13.70
N VAL A 76 5.67 2.79 -13.90
CA VAL A 76 5.07 3.01 -15.22
C VAL A 76 4.45 4.39 -15.24
N THR A 77 5.04 5.23 -16.09
CA THR A 77 4.57 6.55 -16.50
C THR A 77 3.12 6.48 -16.98
N MET A 78 2.16 6.76 -16.10
CA MET A 78 0.82 7.21 -16.47
C MET A 78 0.63 8.60 -15.90
N ASN A 79 1.42 9.54 -16.42
CA ASN A 79 1.49 10.91 -15.91
C ASN A 79 0.38 11.82 -16.47
N ILE A 80 -0.64 11.28 -17.18
CA ILE A 80 -1.53 12.15 -17.96
C ILE A 80 -3.03 11.99 -17.66
N TYR A 81 -3.58 10.86 -17.20
CA TYR A 81 -5.03 10.81 -17.02
C TYR A 81 -5.50 10.05 -15.78
N ALA A 82 -6.49 10.66 -15.12
CA ALA A 82 -7.35 10.13 -14.06
C ALA A 82 -6.68 9.93 -12.68
N HIS A 83 -6.85 10.94 -11.82
CA HIS A 83 -6.98 10.65 -10.39
C HIS A 83 -8.28 9.88 -10.21
N ALA A 84 -8.21 8.69 -9.62
CA ALA A 84 -9.41 7.93 -9.31
C ALA A 84 -10.21 8.64 -8.21
N ASP A 85 -11.53 8.72 -8.36
CA ASP A 85 -12.39 9.29 -7.33
C ASP A 85 -12.39 8.38 -6.08
N MET A 86 -12.67 8.96 -4.92
CA MET A 86 -12.80 8.22 -3.66
C MET A 86 -13.89 7.15 -3.75
N THR A 87 -14.94 7.36 -4.54
CA THR A 87 -16.01 6.39 -4.78
C THR A 87 -15.48 5.14 -5.49
N GLU A 88 -14.67 5.33 -6.54
CA GLU A 88 -14.08 4.23 -7.31
C GLU A 88 -13.06 3.43 -6.49
N LYS A 89 -12.27 4.13 -5.67
CA LYS A 89 -11.32 3.49 -4.75
C LYS A 89 -12.03 2.63 -3.71
N ARG A 90 -13.13 3.13 -3.14
CA ARG A 90 -13.96 2.36 -2.20
C ARG A 90 -14.55 1.14 -2.88
N ALA A 91 -15.20 1.29 -4.03
CA ALA A 91 -15.76 0.16 -4.77
C ALA A 91 -14.72 -0.92 -5.11
N ALA A 92 -13.50 -0.52 -5.49
CA ALA A 92 -12.40 -1.45 -5.73
C ALA A 92 -11.98 -2.21 -4.45
N LEU A 93 -11.88 -1.52 -3.31
CA LEU A 93 -11.54 -2.12 -2.02
C LEU A 93 -12.68 -2.98 -1.46
N ASP A 94 -13.94 -2.62 -1.70
CA ASP A 94 -15.10 -3.40 -1.30
C ASP A 94 -15.10 -4.75 -2.04
N ARG A 95 -14.82 -4.74 -3.35
CA ARG A 95 -14.66 -5.98 -4.14
C ARG A 95 -13.52 -6.86 -3.62
N LEU A 96 -12.41 -6.24 -3.22
CA LEU A 96 -11.30 -6.97 -2.58
C LEU A 96 -11.72 -7.55 -1.23
N GLY A 97 -12.45 -6.78 -0.42
CA GLY A 97 -12.99 -7.23 0.86
C GLY A 97 -13.90 -8.44 0.70
N SER A 98 -14.85 -8.38 -0.24
CA SER A 98 -15.74 -9.50 -0.55
C SER A 98 -14.98 -10.76 -0.95
N LEU A 99 -13.90 -10.64 -1.73
CA LEU A 99 -13.05 -11.79 -2.10
C LEU A 99 -12.39 -12.46 -0.88
N LEU A 100 -11.97 -11.67 0.10
CA LEU A 100 -11.25 -12.16 1.28
C LEU A 100 -12.18 -12.70 2.38
N THR A 101 -13.45 -12.29 2.40
CA THR A 101 -14.45 -12.74 3.38
C THR A 101 -15.37 -13.83 2.85
N ALA A 102 -15.23 -14.23 1.58
CA ALA A 102 -16.07 -15.24 0.94
C ALA A 102 -15.64 -16.69 1.29
N GLU A 103 -14.92 -16.90 2.39
CA GLU A 103 -14.60 -18.22 2.96
C GLU A 103 -15.28 -18.41 4.32
#